data_AF-A0A1U8HJN1-F1
#
_entry.id   AF-A0A1U8HJN1-F1
#
_cell.length_a   1.000
_cell.length_b   1.000
_cell.length_c   1.000
_cell.angle_alpha   90.00
_cell.angle_beta   90.00
_cell.angle_gamma   90.00
#
_symmetry.space_group_name_H-M   'P 1'
#
loop_
_entity.id
_entity.type
_entity.pdbx_description
1 polymer ?
#
loop_
_entity_poly.entity_id
_entity_poly.type
_entity_poly.pdbx_seq_one_letter_code
_entity_poly.pdbx_strand_id
1 'polypeptide(L)'
;MYSSGTTGTSKGVMLTHKNFIASTLNFTADQDRYMEGRSVCLCFLPMFHGFGSVLTLAQLRRGNVLVSMAEFGLDKVLGAIEKYKVTHMFVVPPVMVSLAKQWQMMNNKSDLSSLKQIICSAAPLSRDLIETCANILPHVQIFQGYGMTEACGKISMENPKEGLGFSGSTGSLMPLIQAKIVSLSTMNSLPPNQIGEIWIPGPTITPGYFNNPEATKVGINEQGWLRTGDLGYFDEQGQLFVVDRIKELIKCYGFQVINYSYIILIVCY
;
A
#
# COMPACT_ATOMS: atom_id res chain seq x y z
N MET A 1 -6.93 6.81 -14.77
CA MET A 1 -6.93 7.34 -13.39
C MET A 1 -5.87 8.40 -13.26
N TYR A 2 -6.08 9.41 -12.41
CA TYR A 2 -5.10 10.48 -12.23
C TYR A 2 -4.17 10.14 -11.07
N SER A 3 -2.87 10.08 -11.36
CA SER A 3 -1.80 9.99 -10.38
C SER A 3 -1.29 11.40 -10.11
N SER A 4 -1.00 11.75 -8.86
CA SER A 4 -0.36 13.02 -8.52
C SER A 4 1.02 13.15 -9.19
N GLY A 5 1.65 12.02 -9.56
CA GLY A 5 2.89 11.97 -10.31
C GLY A 5 4.06 12.57 -9.54
N THR A 6 5.25 12.04 -9.74
CA THR A 6 6.46 12.55 -9.09
C THR A 6 6.93 13.91 -9.63
N THR A 7 6.21 14.56 -10.56
CA THR A 7 6.64 15.78 -11.28
C THR A 7 5.75 17.02 -11.03
N GLY A 8 4.79 16.96 -10.11
CA GLY A 8 3.93 18.10 -9.74
C GLY A 8 2.71 18.34 -10.64
N THR A 9 2.73 17.91 -11.91
CA THR A 9 1.55 17.85 -12.77
C THR A 9 0.93 16.44 -12.75
N SER A 10 -0.38 16.37 -12.52
CA SER A 10 -1.09 15.10 -12.50
C SER A 10 -1.00 14.41 -13.87
N LYS A 11 -0.68 13.11 -13.86
CA LYS A 11 -0.61 12.28 -15.08
C LYS A 11 -1.81 11.36 -15.15
N GLY A 12 -2.45 11.31 -16.32
CA GLY A 12 -3.50 10.33 -16.60
C GLY A 12 -2.89 8.95 -16.85
N VAL A 13 -2.91 8.07 -15.85
CA VAL A 13 -2.53 6.67 -15.98
C VAL A 13 -3.64 5.93 -16.74
N MET A 14 -3.30 5.34 -17.87
CA MET A 14 -4.22 4.47 -18.62
C MET A 14 -4.30 3.12 -17.91
N LEU A 15 -5.51 2.58 -17.71
CA LEU A 15 -5.68 1.24 -17.14
C LEU A 15 -6.67 0.48 -18.00
N THR A 16 -6.27 -0.72 -18.40
CA THR A 16 -7.07 -1.62 -19.23
C THR A 16 -7.97 -2.50 -18.38
N HIS A 17 -8.99 -3.12 -18.99
CA HIS A 17 -9.79 -4.15 -18.33
C HIS A 17 -8.93 -5.30 -17.79
N LYS A 18 -7.89 -5.70 -18.53
CA LYS A 18 -6.93 -6.73 -18.10
C LYS A 18 -6.23 -6.34 -16.80
N ASN A 19 -5.84 -5.07 -16.64
CA ASN A 19 -5.23 -4.58 -15.40
C ASN A 19 -6.20 -4.73 -14.23
N PHE A 20 -7.45 -4.28 -14.38
CA PHE A 20 -8.46 -4.43 -13.32
C PHE A 20 -8.78 -5.89 -13.00
N ILE A 21 -8.89 -6.78 -14.00
CA ILE A 21 -9.14 -8.21 -13.76
C ILE A 21 -8.00 -8.82 -12.94
N ALA A 22 -6.74 -8.59 -13.36
CA ALA A 22 -5.58 -9.11 -12.64
C ALA A 22 -5.48 -8.54 -11.22
N SER A 23 -5.64 -7.23 -11.06
CA SER A 23 -5.56 -6.59 -9.75
C SER A 23 -6.68 -7.03 -8.80
N THR A 24 -7.91 -7.18 -9.30
CA THR A 24 -9.04 -7.65 -8.48
C THR A 24 -8.91 -9.12 -8.08
N LEU A 25 -8.25 -9.95 -8.90
CA LEU A 25 -7.82 -11.31 -8.53
C LEU A 25 -6.81 -11.29 -7.41
N ASN A 26 -5.75 -10.49 -7.55
CA ASN A 26 -4.69 -10.37 -6.56
C ASN A 26 -5.21 -9.86 -5.22
N PHE A 27 -6.10 -8.87 -5.23
CA PHE A 27 -6.51 -8.14 -4.04
C PHE A 27 -7.22 -9.02 -3.00
N THR A 28 -7.90 -10.08 -3.42
CA THR A 28 -8.64 -11.01 -2.56
C THR A 28 -8.02 -12.41 -2.49
N ALA A 29 -6.82 -12.59 -3.05
CA ALA A 29 -6.21 -13.91 -3.17
C ALA A 29 -5.86 -14.53 -1.82
N ASP A 30 -5.56 -13.71 -0.81
CA ASP A 30 -5.41 -14.13 0.59
C ASP A 30 -6.72 -14.68 1.16
N GLN A 31 -7.83 -13.99 0.94
CA GLN A 31 -9.15 -14.44 1.38
C GLN A 31 -9.51 -15.79 0.74
N ASP A 32 -9.12 -16.01 -0.51
CA ASP A 32 -9.33 -17.29 -1.22
C ASP A 32 -8.38 -18.38 -0.70
N ARG A 33 -7.09 -18.05 -0.52
CA ARG A 33 -6.06 -18.96 0.03
C ARG A 33 -6.43 -19.49 1.41
N TYR A 34 -7.02 -18.64 2.25
CA TYR A 34 -7.42 -19.00 3.61
C TYR A 34 -8.88 -19.43 3.74
N MET A 35 -9.59 -19.62 2.61
CA MET A 35 -10.99 -20.03 2.59
C MET A 35 -11.86 -19.15 3.51
N GLU A 36 -11.60 -17.84 3.52
CA GLU A 36 -12.35 -16.93 4.36
C GLU A 36 -13.81 -16.88 3.91
N GLY A 37 -14.71 -16.77 4.87
CA GLY A 37 -16.12 -16.57 4.57
C GLY A 37 -16.40 -15.24 3.87
N ARG A 38 -17.68 -14.88 3.78
CA ARG A 38 -18.08 -13.58 3.27
C ARG A 38 -17.65 -12.48 4.24
N SER A 39 -16.90 -11.51 3.73
CA SER A 39 -16.45 -10.33 4.50
C SER A 39 -17.42 -9.16 4.34
N VAL A 40 -17.51 -8.35 5.39
CA VAL A 40 -18.11 -7.01 5.35
C VAL A 40 -16.97 -5.99 5.40
N CYS A 41 -16.78 -5.24 4.31
CA CYS A 41 -15.69 -4.30 4.12
C CYS A 41 -16.20 -2.86 4.20
N LEU A 42 -15.58 -2.04 5.05
CA LEU A 42 -15.88 -0.61 5.12
C LEU A 42 -14.97 0.16 4.17
N CYS A 43 -15.56 1.01 3.32
CA CYS A 43 -14.85 1.83 2.36
C CYS A 43 -15.31 3.29 2.43
N PHE A 44 -14.44 4.14 2.97
CA PHE A 44 -14.53 5.60 2.90
C PHE A 44 -13.39 6.19 2.04
N LEU A 45 -12.61 5.34 1.37
CA LEU A 45 -11.56 5.77 0.47
C LEU A 45 -12.17 6.35 -0.81
N PRO A 46 -11.64 7.45 -1.36
CA PRO A 46 -12.18 8.02 -2.60
C PRO A 46 -12.13 7.01 -3.74
N MET A 47 -13.30 6.64 -4.28
CA MET A 47 -13.41 5.63 -5.34
C MET A 47 -12.91 6.12 -6.71
N PHE A 48 -12.64 7.42 -6.88
CA PHE A 48 -11.96 7.93 -8.07
C PHE A 48 -10.44 7.65 -8.05
N HIS A 49 -9.89 7.28 -6.88
CA HIS A 49 -8.49 6.87 -6.74
C HIS A 49 -8.33 5.35 -6.90
N GLY A 50 -7.12 4.89 -7.25
CA GLY A 50 -6.85 3.46 -7.49
C GLY A 50 -7.10 2.57 -6.29
N PHE A 51 -6.76 3.04 -5.10
CA PHE A 51 -6.99 2.26 -3.89
C PHE A 51 -8.49 2.01 -3.66
N GLY A 52 -9.33 3.06 -3.71
CA GLY A 52 -10.77 2.92 -3.51
C GLY A 52 -11.48 2.16 -4.64
N SER A 53 -11.13 2.42 -5.91
CA SER A 53 -11.75 1.76 -7.07
C SER A 53 -11.44 0.26 -7.14
N VAL A 54 -10.14 -0.11 -7.09
CA VAL A 54 -9.71 -1.51 -7.21
C VAL A 54 -10.21 -2.32 -6.02
N LEU A 55 -10.13 -1.77 -4.80
CA LEU A 55 -10.72 -2.37 -3.60
C LEU A 55 -12.20 -2.69 -3.81
N THR A 56 -12.98 -1.69 -4.20
CA THR A 56 -14.43 -1.80 -4.37
C THR A 56 -14.77 -2.91 -5.37
N LEU A 57 -14.14 -2.89 -6.55
CA LEU A 57 -14.36 -3.92 -7.56
C LEU A 57 -13.93 -5.31 -7.10
N ALA A 58 -12.81 -5.41 -6.39
CA ALA A 58 -12.30 -6.70 -5.92
C ALA A 58 -13.24 -7.35 -4.90
N GLN A 59 -13.70 -6.59 -3.90
CA GLN A 59 -14.60 -7.10 -2.87
C GLN A 59 -15.97 -7.48 -3.46
N LEU A 60 -16.53 -6.65 -4.36
CA LEU A 60 -17.78 -6.97 -5.05
C LEU A 60 -17.65 -8.21 -5.94
N ARG A 61 -16.55 -8.35 -6.69
CA ARG A 61 -16.29 -9.50 -7.55
C ARG A 61 -16.23 -10.81 -6.76
N ARG A 62 -15.66 -10.79 -5.55
CA ARG A 62 -15.63 -11.96 -4.65
C ARG A 62 -16.98 -12.26 -3.99
N GLY A 63 -17.93 -11.32 -4.00
CA GLY A 63 -19.23 -11.46 -3.34
C GLY A 63 -19.25 -10.97 -1.89
N ASN A 64 -18.23 -10.22 -1.46
CA ASN A 64 -18.22 -9.56 -0.16
C ASN A 64 -19.20 -8.38 -0.12
N VAL A 65 -19.53 -7.91 1.08
CA VAL A 65 -20.36 -6.71 1.29
C VAL A 65 -19.46 -5.49 1.37
N LEU A 66 -19.83 -4.42 0.67
CA LEU A 66 -19.17 -3.12 0.77
C LEU A 66 -20.09 -2.12 1.47
N VAL A 67 -19.69 -1.67 2.65
CA VAL A 67 -20.32 -0.53 3.34
C VAL A 67 -19.59 0.73 2.89
N SER A 68 -20.24 1.55 2.07
CA SER A 68 -19.65 2.80 1.59
C SER A 68 -20.00 3.97 2.51
N MET A 69 -19.02 4.81 2.81
CA MET A 69 -19.20 6.08 3.50
C MET A 69 -18.61 7.20 2.63
N ALA A 70 -19.29 8.34 2.58
CA ALA A 70 -18.86 9.48 1.77
C ALA A 70 -17.57 10.12 2.29
N GLU A 71 -17.38 10.11 3.61
CA GLU A 71 -16.25 10.74 4.28
C GLU A 71 -15.84 9.94 5.52
N PHE A 72 -14.61 10.13 5.96
CA PHE A 72 -14.13 9.60 7.22
C PHE A 72 -14.61 10.46 8.39
N GLY A 73 -15.21 9.80 9.38
CA GLY A 73 -15.44 10.33 10.73
C GLY A 73 -15.32 9.17 11.71
N LEU A 74 -14.46 9.27 12.72
CA LEU A 74 -14.12 8.12 13.57
C LEU A 74 -15.36 7.59 14.31
N ASP A 75 -16.20 8.47 14.84
CA ASP A 75 -17.50 8.15 15.44
C ASP A 75 -18.43 7.39 14.47
N LYS A 76 -18.55 7.89 13.23
CA LYS A 76 -19.36 7.26 12.17
C LYS A 76 -18.81 5.89 11.78
N VAL A 77 -17.49 5.75 11.73
CA VAL A 77 -16.80 4.49 11.44
C VAL A 77 -17.10 3.46 12.53
N LEU A 78 -16.97 3.84 13.81
CA LEU A 78 -17.25 2.96 14.94
C LEU A 78 -18.72 2.51 14.96
N GLY A 79 -19.66 3.44 14.74
CA GLY A 79 -21.08 3.10 14.61
C GLY A 79 -21.38 2.21 13.40
N ALA A 80 -20.67 2.39 12.28
CA ALA A 80 -20.80 1.52 11.11
C ALA A 80 -20.28 0.11 11.38
N ILE A 81 -19.18 -0.02 12.12
CA ILE A 81 -18.64 -1.33 12.53
C ILE A 81 -19.68 -2.09 13.35
N GLU A 82 -20.26 -1.45 14.36
CA GLU A 82 -21.26 -2.08 15.22
C GLU A 82 -22.54 -2.44 14.44
N LYS A 83 -23.07 -1.50 13.65
CA LYS A 83 -24.34 -1.65 12.93
C LYS A 83 -24.29 -2.71 11.84
N TYR A 84 -23.22 -2.71 11.04
CA TYR A 84 -23.11 -3.58 9.87
C TYR A 84 -22.22 -4.78 10.10
N LYS A 85 -21.67 -4.94 11.31
CA LYS A 85 -20.72 -5.99 11.68
C LYS A 85 -19.53 -6.03 10.72
N VAL A 86 -18.90 -4.87 10.54
CA VAL A 86 -17.74 -4.71 9.65
C VAL A 86 -16.61 -5.61 10.12
N THR A 87 -16.06 -6.37 9.18
CA THR A 87 -14.94 -7.30 9.42
C THR A 87 -13.60 -6.75 8.97
N HIS A 88 -13.58 -5.92 7.92
CA HIS A 88 -12.36 -5.42 7.30
C HIS A 88 -12.45 -3.92 7.05
N MET A 89 -11.38 -3.20 7.32
CA MET A 89 -11.23 -1.79 6.98
C MET A 89 -9.98 -1.57 6.14
N PHE A 90 -10.09 -0.69 5.16
CA PHE A 90 -8.96 -0.24 4.34
C PHE A 90 -8.74 1.24 4.61
N VAL A 91 -7.54 1.58 5.04
CA VAL A 91 -7.23 2.90 5.61
C VAL A 91 -5.93 3.46 5.06
N VAL A 92 -5.71 4.73 5.35
CA VAL A 92 -4.46 5.46 5.10
C VAL A 92 -3.89 5.96 6.43
N PRO A 93 -2.58 6.25 6.55
CA PRO A 93 -1.96 6.59 7.83
C PRO A 93 -2.64 7.69 8.66
N PRO A 94 -3.20 8.78 8.08
CA PRO A 94 -3.94 9.78 8.84
C PRO A 94 -5.13 9.21 9.65
N VAL A 95 -5.77 8.14 9.17
CA VAL A 95 -6.86 7.47 9.89
C VAL A 95 -6.33 6.73 11.11
N MET A 96 -5.18 6.06 11.00
CA MET A 96 -4.52 5.39 12.12
C MET A 96 -4.10 6.39 13.19
N VAL A 97 -3.55 7.54 12.78
CA VAL A 97 -3.24 8.66 13.69
C VAL A 97 -4.50 9.17 14.39
N SER A 98 -5.60 9.33 13.65
CA SER A 98 -6.89 9.75 14.21
C SER A 98 -7.39 8.75 15.25
N LEU A 99 -7.30 7.44 14.97
CA LEU A 99 -7.66 6.39 15.92
C LEU A 99 -6.81 6.50 17.19
N ALA A 100 -5.48 6.53 17.05
CA ALA A 100 -4.56 6.61 18.20
C ALA A 100 -4.81 7.83 19.09
N LYS A 101 -5.05 9.00 18.50
CA LYS A 101 -5.24 10.26 19.25
C LYS A 101 -6.63 10.37 19.87
N GLN A 102 -7.68 10.04 19.12
CA GLN A 102 -9.05 10.32 19.54
C GLN A 102 -9.62 9.21 20.41
N TRP A 103 -9.11 7.98 20.33
CA TRP A 103 -9.62 6.85 21.09
C TRP A 103 -9.77 7.12 22.58
N GLN A 104 -8.73 7.64 23.23
CA GLN A 104 -8.73 7.92 24.67
C GLN A 104 -9.71 9.04 25.07
N MET A 105 -10.04 9.95 24.16
CA MET A 105 -10.97 11.04 24.41
C MET A 105 -12.43 10.62 24.18
N MET A 106 -12.66 9.52 23.47
CA MET A 106 -13.99 9.01 23.21
C MET A 106 -14.41 8.07 24.34
N ASN A 107 -15.57 8.33 24.96
CA ASN A 107 -16.26 7.35 25.79
C ASN A 107 -17.00 6.32 24.91
N ASN A 108 -16.25 5.66 24.01
CA ASN A 108 -16.81 4.78 23.00
C ASN A 108 -17.41 3.52 23.64
N LYS A 109 -18.69 3.25 23.34
CA LYS A 109 -19.40 2.04 23.79
C LYS A 109 -19.76 1.08 22.64
N SER A 110 -19.32 1.38 21.42
CA SER A 110 -19.65 0.59 20.24
C SER A 110 -19.04 -0.81 20.32
N ASP A 111 -19.81 -1.84 19.99
CA ASP A 111 -19.30 -3.21 19.84
C ASP A 111 -18.43 -3.35 18.57
N LEU A 112 -17.12 -3.52 18.77
CA LEU A 112 -16.13 -3.71 17.69
C LEU A 112 -15.67 -5.17 17.53
N SER A 113 -16.32 -6.13 18.18
CA SER A 113 -15.92 -7.54 18.16
C SER A 113 -15.94 -8.17 16.76
N SER A 114 -16.74 -7.62 15.84
CA SER A 114 -16.82 -8.07 14.45
C SER A 114 -15.60 -7.70 13.61
N LEU A 115 -14.86 -6.65 13.98
CA LEU A 115 -13.70 -6.18 13.24
C LEU A 115 -12.55 -7.17 13.42
N LYS A 116 -11.98 -7.62 12.29
CA LYS A 116 -10.90 -8.61 12.26
C LYS A 116 -9.61 -8.01 11.73
N GLN A 117 -9.70 -7.14 10.71
CA GLN A 117 -8.53 -6.63 10.01
C GLN A 117 -8.61 -5.14 9.67
N ILE A 118 -7.49 -4.46 9.82
CA ILE A 118 -7.25 -3.11 9.32
C ILE A 118 -6.03 -3.15 8.40
N ILE A 119 -6.26 -2.84 7.13
CA ILE A 119 -5.22 -2.82 6.09
C ILE A 119 -4.87 -1.36 5.81
N CYS A 120 -3.63 -0.97 6.10
CA CYS A 120 -3.14 0.38 5.83
C CYS A 120 -2.24 0.40 4.59
N SER A 121 -2.34 1.43 3.76
CA SER A 121 -1.49 1.59 2.59
C SER A 121 -1.32 3.06 2.20
N ALA A 122 -0.71 3.31 1.04
CA ALA A 122 -0.38 4.61 0.45
C ALA A 122 0.81 5.37 1.07
N ALA A 123 1.16 5.13 2.33
CA ALA A 123 2.37 5.68 2.94
C ALA A 123 2.86 4.80 4.10
N PRO A 124 4.15 4.90 4.48
CA PRO A 124 4.70 4.13 5.59
C PRO A 124 3.98 4.40 6.91
N LEU A 125 3.80 3.36 7.72
CA LEU A 125 3.38 3.47 9.12
C LEU A 125 4.60 3.35 10.04
N SER A 126 4.65 4.20 11.09
CA SER A 126 5.64 4.01 12.14
C SER A 126 5.24 2.83 13.03
N ARG A 127 6.25 2.11 13.54
CA ARG A 127 6.05 1.02 14.51
C ARG A 127 5.25 1.48 15.73
N ASP A 128 5.60 2.62 16.31
CA ASP A 128 4.92 3.16 17.49
C ASP A 128 3.41 3.39 17.26
N LEU A 129 3.03 3.87 16.07
CA LEU A 129 1.63 4.11 15.74
C LEU A 129 0.86 2.81 15.62
N ILE A 130 1.47 1.81 14.98
CA ILE A 130 0.91 0.47 14.87
C ILE A 130 0.71 -0.14 16.26
N GLU A 131 1.74 -0.13 17.11
CA GLU A 131 1.68 -0.71 18.45
C GLU A 131 0.61 -0.01 19.30
N THR A 132 0.51 1.32 19.19
CA THR A 132 -0.56 2.10 19.83
C THR A 132 -1.94 1.62 19.37
N CYS A 133 -2.15 1.48 18.06
CA CYS A 133 -3.44 1.03 17.52
C CYS A 133 -3.73 -0.45 17.84
N ALA A 134 -2.72 -1.31 17.90
CA ALA A 134 -2.86 -2.71 18.29
C ALA A 134 -3.24 -2.85 19.76
N ASN A 135 -2.70 -2.00 20.64
CA ASN A 135 -3.13 -1.95 22.05
C ASN A 135 -4.57 -1.46 22.22
N ILE A 136 -5.03 -0.58 21.33
CA ILE A 136 -6.42 -0.10 21.30
C ILE A 136 -7.39 -1.20 20.84
N LEU A 137 -6.99 -1.99 19.84
CA LEU A 137 -7.80 -3.07 19.23
C LEU A 137 -7.02 -4.40 19.24
N PRO A 138 -6.84 -5.05 20.40
CA PRO A 138 -5.95 -6.21 20.53
C PRO A 138 -6.42 -7.45 19.77
N HIS A 139 -7.70 -7.53 19.41
CA HIS A 139 -8.27 -8.63 18.61
C HIS A 139 -8.16 -8.39 17.10
N VAL A 140 -7.69 -7.23 16.66
CA VAL A 140 -7.67 -6.82 15.25
C VAL A 140 -6.26 -6.94 14.68
N GLN A 141 -6.13 -7.65 13.56
CA GLN A 141 -4.89 -7.69 12.81
C GLN A 141 -4.73 -6.37 12.04
N ILE A 142 -3.68 -5.62 12.35
CA ILE A 142 -3.28 -4.45 11.58
C ILE A 142 -2.12 -4.90 10.69
N PHE A 143 -2.05 -4.46 9.45
CA PHE A 143 -0.91 -4.74 8.57
C PHE A 143 -0.89 -3.78 7.40
N GLN A 144 0.28 -3.66 6.76
CA GLN A 144 0.48 -2.72 5.67
C GLN A 144 0.70 -3.38 4.31
N GLY A 145 0.53 -2.60 3.25
CA GLY A 145 0.88 -3.01 1.90
C GLY A 145 1.34 -1.84 1.04
N TYR A 146 2.04 -2.16 -0.04
CA TYR A 146 2.54 -1.19 -1.00
C TYR A 146 1.85 -1.35 -2.35
N GLY A 147 1.66 -0.23 -3.04
CA GLY A 147 0.94 -0.17 -4.29
C GLY A 147 1.01 1.22 -4.91
N MET A 148 0.64 1.31 -6.18
CA MET A 148 0.59 2.57 -6.91
C MET A 148 -0.45 2.52 -8.03
N THR A 149 -0.79 3.70 -8.57
CA THR A 149 -1.80 3.81 -9.63
C THR A 149 -1.33 3.11 -10.92
N GLU A 150 -0.05 3.24 -11.26
CA GLU A 150 0.60 2.64 -12.43
C GLU A 150 0.63 1.11 -12.39
N ALA A 151 0.51 0.51 -11.21
CA ALA A 151 0.42 -0.93 -11.01
C ALA A 151 -1.03 -1.40 -10.78
N CYS A 152 -2.02 -0.55 -11.06
CA CYS A 152 -3.44 -0.83 -10.85
C CYS A 152 -3.75 -1.33 -9.43
N GLY A 153 -3.10 -0.74 -8.41
CA GLY A 153 -3.32 -1.07 -7.01
C GLY A 153 -2.12 -1.76 -6.35
N LYS A 154 -2.38 -2.88 -5.68
CA LYS A 154 -1.50 -3.52 -4.69
C LYS A 154 -0.37 -4.32 -5.36
N ILE A 155 0.86 -4.11 -4.92
CA ILE A 155 2.10 -4.76 -5.37
C ILE A 155 2.56 -5.81 -4.35
N SER A 156 2.62 -5.43 -3.08
CA SER A 156 3.01 -6.30 -1.95
C SER A 156 2.11 -6.06 -0.74
N MET A 157 2.05 -7.06 0.14
CA MET A 157 1.31 -6.96 1.40
C MET A 157 1.89 -7.84 2.48
N GLU A 158 1.95 -7.32 3.70
CA GLU A 158 2.22 -8.13 4.88
C GLU A 158 1.10 -9.16 5.09
N ASN A 159 1.50 -10.39 5.42
CA ASN A 159 0.57 -11.46 5.70
C ASN A 159 0.63 -11.84 7.18
N PRO A 160 -0.35 -11.44 8.00
CA PRO A 160 -0.33 -11.72 9.44
C PRO A 160 -0.47 -13.21 9.78
N LYS A 161 -0.76 -14.08 8.79
CA LYS A 161 -0.86 -15.53 8.97
C LYS A 161 0.42 -16.29 8.60
N GLU A 162 1.39 -15.65 7.94
CA GLU A 162 2.61 -16.32 7.41
C GLU A 162 3.92 -15.68 7.86
N GLY A 163 3.87 -14.56 8.58
CA GLY A 163 5.07 -13.88 9.04
C GLY A 163 4.83 -13.10 10.32
N LEU A 164 5.93 -12.52 10.83
CA LEU A 164 5.84 -11.53 11.90
C LEU A 164 5.16 -10.28 11.33
N GLY A 165 4.04 -9.89 11.93
CA GLY A 165 3.45 -8.58 11.65
C GLY A 165 4.45 -7.47 11.99
N PHE A 166 4.51 -6.43 11.16
CA PHE A 166 5.28 -5.22 11.44
C PHE A 166 6.80 -5.42 11.51
N SER A 167 7.32 -6.21 10.58
CA SER A 167 8.77 -6.33 10.34
C SER A 167 9.39 -5.03 9.83
N GLY A 168 8.57 -4.04 9.46
CA GLY A 168 8.98 -2.85 8.71
C GLY A 168 8.93 -3.07 7.19
N SER A 169 8.65 -4.29 6.75
CA SER A 169 8.44 -4.62 5.35
C SER A 169 7.04 -4.20 4.89
N THR A 170 6.86 -4.14 3.57
CA THR A 170 5.55 -4.09 2.90
C THR A 170 5.03 -5.49 2.58
N GLY A 171 5.72 -6.52 3.07
CA GLY A 171 5.43 -7.95 2.92
C GLY A 171 5.85 -8.56 1.59
N SER A 172 5.30 -9.73 1.31
CA SER A 172 5.56 -10.49 0.09
C SER A 172 4.83 -9.87 -1.11
N LEU A 173 5.35 -10.13 -2.31
CA LEU A 173 4.65 -9.78 -3.55
C LEU A 173 3.28 -10.47 -3.62
N MET A 174 2.29 -9.72 -4.09
CA MET A 174 0.96 -10.28 -4.37
C MET A 174 1.06 -11.33 -5.48
N PRO A 175 0.11 -12.28 -5.58
CA PRO A 175 0.04 -13.21 -6.70
C PRO A 175 0.08 -12.47 -8.04
N LEU A 176 0.58 -13.11 -9.10
CA LEU A 176 0.70 -12.52 -10.45
C LEU A 176 1.62 -11.29 -10.56
N ILE A 177 2.24 -10.84 -9.47
CA ILE A 177 3.25 -9.77 -9.48
C ILE A 177 4.64 -10.39 -9.44
N GLN A 178 5.51 -9.85 -10.28
CA GLN A 178 6.95 -10.09 -10.22
C GLN A 178 7.62 -8.75 -9.92
N ALA A 179 8.81 -8.80 -9.34
CA ALA A 179 9.60 -7.60 -9.12
C ALA A 179 11.09 -7.93 -9.12
N LYS A 180 11.90 -6.92 -9.40
CA LYS A 180 13.34 -6.95 -9.17
C LYS A 180 13.80 -5.60 -8.62
N ILE A 181 14.94 -5.61 -7.96
CA ILE A 181 15.61 -4.40 -7.50
C ILE A 181 16.72 -4.09 -8.47
N VAL A 182 16.80 -2.85 -8.96
CA VAL A 182 17.78 -2.43 -9.98
C VAL A 182 18.68 -1.34 -9.44
N SER A 183 19.99 -1.51 -9.60
CA SER A 183 20.99 -0.51 -9.24
C SER A 183 20.80 0.77 -10.05
N LEU A 184 20.77 1.93 -9.37
CA LEU A 184 20.71 3.23 -10.02
C LEU A 184 21.96 3.59 -10.83
N SER A 185 23.11 2.99 -10.52
CA SER A 185 24.39 3.28 -11.19
C SER A 185 24.69 2.31 -12.32
N THR A 186 24.47 1.02 -12.10
CA THR A 186 24.86 -0.02 -13.07
C THR A 186 23.71 -0.52 -13.94
N MET A 187 22.46 -0.21 -13.59
CA MET A 187 21.24 -0.72 -14.23
C MET A 187 21.09 -2.26 -14.21
N ASN A 188 21.89 -2.94 -13.38
CA ASN A 188 21.81 -4.38 -13.17
C ASN A 188 20.86 -4.72 -12.02
N SER A 189 20.27 -5.92 -12.09
CA SER A 189 19.51 -6.49 -10.98
C SER A 189 20.41 -6.71 -9.76
N LEU A 190 19.91 -6.38 -8.58
CA LEU A 190 20.62 -6.53 -7.31
C LEU A 190 20.15 -7.79 -6.55
N PRO A 191 21.04 -8.45 -5.79
CA PRO A 191 20.67 -9.54 -4.88
C PRO A 191 19.89 -9.01 -3.66
N PRO A 192 19.37 -9.90 -2.80
CA PRO A 192 18.76 -9.51 -1.53
C PRO A 192 19.66 -8.58 -0.69
N ASN A 193 19.00 -7.80 0.17
CA ASN A 193 19.58 -6.83 1.11
C ASN A 193 20.38 -5.69 0.47
N GLN A 194 20.21 -5.44 -0.83
CA GLN A 194 20.80 -4.30 -1.52
C GLN A 194 19.73 -3.34 -2.03
N ILE A 195 19.93 -2.05 -1.75
CA ILE A 195 18.98 -0.99 -2.09
C ILE A 195 19.12 -0.61 -3.57
N GLY A 196 17.99 -0.54 -4.26
CA GLY A 196 17.90 -0.03 -5.63
C GLY A 196 16.47 0.39 -5.98
N GLU A 197 16.23 0.72 -7.24
CA GLU A 197 14.89 1.04 -7.74
C GLU A 197 14.05 -0.23 -7.87
N ILE A 198 12.83 -0.19 -7.37
CA ILE A 198 11.87 -1.31 -7.53
C ILE A 198 11.33 -1.28 -8.96
N TRP A 199 11.51 -2.38 -9.69
CA TRP A 199 10.99 -2.54 -11.04
C TRP A 199 10.00 -3.69 -11.07
N ILE A 200 8.84 -3.47 -11.69
CA ILE A 200 7.76 -4.45 -11.74
C ILE A 200 7.22 -4.63 -13.17
N PRO A 201 7.08 -5.86 -13.67
CA PRO A 201 6.35 -6.15 -14.88
C PRO A 201 4.99 -6.78 -14.53
N GLY A 202 4.21 -7.09 -15.55
CA GLY A 202 3.08 -8.02 -15.42
C GLY A 202 1.72 -7.42 -15.72
N PRO A 203 0.66 -8.20 -15.48
CA PRO A 203 -0.66 -7.92 -16.03
C PRO A 203 -1.37 -6.75 -15.35
N THR A 204 -0.89 -6.27 -14.20
CA THR A 204 -1.45 -5.12 -13.48
C THR A 204 -0.82 -3.79 -13.92
N ILE A 205 0.26 -3.83 -14.72
CA ILE A 205 1.01 -2.65 -15.12
C ILE A 205 0.28 -1.88 -16.22
N THR A 206 0.23 -0.57 -16.06
CA THR A 206 -0.29 0.38 -17.05
C THR A 206 0.41 0.23 -18.42
N PRO A 207 -0.32 0.36 -19.56
CA PRO A 207 0.32 0.50 -20.86
C PRO A 207 1.02 1.87 -21.04
N GLY A 208 0.79 2.83 -20.13
CA GLY A 208 1.45 4.13 -20.14
C GLY A 208 0.57 5.28 -19.65
N TYR A 209 1.00 6.49 -19.98
CA TYR A 209 0.31 7.73 -19.62
C TYR A 209 -0.43 8.32 -20.82
N PHE A 210 -1.68 8.75 -20.60
CA PHE A 210 -2.56 9.35 -21.59
C PHE A 210 -1.92 10.60 -22.19
N ASN A 211 -1.81 10.63 -23.53
CA ASN A 211 -1.18 11.72 -24.30
C ASN A 211 0.21 12.13 -23.78
N ASN A 212 0.97 11.19 -23.19
CA ASN A 212 2.30 11.48 -22.67
C ASN A 212 3.30 10.33 -22.96
N PRO A 213 3.74 10.20 -24.23
CA PRO A 213 4.69 9.16 -24.63
C PRO A 213 6.05 9.30 -23.94
N GLU A 214 6.50 10.53 -23.65
CA GLU A 214 7.78 10.76 -22.98
C GLU A 214 7.76 10.28 -21.52
N ALA A 215 6.71 10.59 -20.76
CA ALA A 215 6.56 10.01 -19.42
C ALA A 215 6.41 8.49 -19.47
N THR A 216 5.80 7.95 -20.54
CA THR A 216 5.64 6.50 -20.73
C THR A 216 6.99 5.83 -20.94
N LYS A 217 7.85 6.35 -21.82
CA LYS A 217 9.22 5.83 -22.04
C LYS A 217 10.10 5.93 -20.80
N VAL A 218 9.93 6.98 -20.00
CA VAL A 218 10.68 7.16 -18.75
C VAL A 218 10.21 6.17 -17.69
N GLY A 219 8.89 5.99 -17.55
CA GLY A 219 8.30 5.13 -16.53
C GLY A 219 8.31 3.64 -16.87
N ILE A 220 8.26 3.27 -18.15
CA ILE A 220 8.21 1.89 -18.62
C ILE A 220 9.35 1.67 -19.60
N ASN A 221 10.23 0.72 -19.29
CA ASN A 221 11.34 0.39 -20.17
C ASN A 221 10.87 -0.42 -21.41
N GLU A 222 11.79 -0.61 -22.35
CA GLU A 222 11.51 -1.34 -23.61
C GLU A 222 11.08 -2.80 -23.39
N GLN A 223 11.42 -3.39 -22.24
CA GLN A 223 11.06 -4.75 -21.85
C GLN A 223 9.72 -4.81 -21.08
N GLY A 224 9.00 -3.69 -20.95
CA GLY A 224 7.69 -3.64 -20.29
C GLY A 224 7.75 -3.63 -18.75
N TRP A 225 8.90 -3.29 -18.16
CA TRP A 225 9.03 -3.09 -16.72
C TRP A 225 8.70 -1.65 -16.35
N LEU A 226 7.75 -1.49 -15.43
CA LEU A 226 7.49 -0.24 -14.77
C LEU A 226 8.60 0.04 -13.75
N ARG A 227 9.23 1.20 -13.90
CA ARG A 227 10.14 1.81 -12.96
C ARG A 227 9.32 2.60 -11.95
N THR A 228 9.23 2.13 -10.71
CA THR A 228 8.29 2.71 -9.74
C THR A 228 8.72 4.12 -9.29
N GLY A 229 10.01 4.45 -9.42
CA GLY A 229 10.59 5.64 -8.83
C GLY A 229 10.78 5.55 -7.31
N ASP A 230 10.55 4.36 -6.73
CA ASP A 230 10.67 4.08 -5.30
C ASP A 230 11.90 3.18 -5.06
N LEU A 231 12.67 3.51 -4.03
CA LEU A 231 13.79 2.71 -3.56
C LEU A 231 13.30 1.60 -2.64
N GLY A 232 13.91 0.43 -2.79
CA GLY A 232 13.63 -0.70 -1.91
C GLY A 232 14.65 -1.81 -2.04
N TYR A 233 14.43 -2.87 -1.26
CA TYR A 233 15.19 -4.11 -1.33
C TYR A 233 14.30 -5.30 -0.92
N PHE A 234 14.70 -6.50 -1.31
CA PHE A 234 14.15 -7.74 -0.75
C PHE A 234 15.09 -8.27 0.32
N ASP A 235 14.56 -8.78 1.44
CA ASP A 235 15.38 -9.58 2.36
C ASP A 235 15.59 -11.02 1.83
N GLU A 236 16.33 -11.83 2.58
CA GLU A 236 16.58 -13.25 2.24
C GLU A 236 15.29 -14.10 2.25
N GLN A 237 14.21 -13.61 2.88
CA GLN A 237 12.91 -14.26 2.94
C GLN A 237 11.95 -13.76 1.85
N GLY A 238 12.41 -12.88 0.96
CA GLY A 238 11.61 -12.32 -0.13
C GLY A 238 10.58 -11.27 0.33
N GLN A 239 10.74 -10.69 1.51
CA GLN A 239 9.91 -9.56 1.96
C GLN A 239 10.41 -8.25 1.33
N LEU A 240 9.49 -7.47 0.77
CA LEU A 240 9.81 -6.20 0.14
C LEU A 240 9.85 -5.07 1.16
N PHE A 241 10.97 -4.37 1.27
CA PHE A 241 11.10 -3.14 2.04
C PHE A 241 11.11 -1.95 1.09
N VAL A 242 10.19 -1.01 1.29
CA VAL A 242 10.14 0.26 0.56
C VAL A 242 10.78 1.32 1.45
N VAL A 243 11.85 1.93 0.96
CA VAL A 243 12.74 2.79 1.73
C VAL A 243 12.33 4.26 1.58
N ASP A 244 12.30 4.75 0.35
CA ASP A 244 12.02 6.16 0.05
C ASP A 244 11.67 6.35 -1.43
N ARG A 245 11.25 7.55 -1.82
CA ARG A 245 11.12 7.95 -3.23
C ARG A 245 12.44 8.52 -3.72
N ILE A 246 12.85 8.14 -4.93
CA ILE A 246 14.09 8.65 -5.55
C ILE A 246 14.11 10.19 -5.60
N LYS A 247 12.94 10.81 -5.76
CA LYS A 247 12.83 12.27 -5.83
C LYS A 247 12.81 12.99 -4.49
N GLU A 248 12.54 12.27 -3.40
CA GLU A 248 12.48 12.81 -2.05
C GLU A 248 13.84 12.68 -1.33
N LEU A 249 14.82 12.01 -1.95
CA LEU A 249 16.21 11.96 -1.48
C LEU A 249 16.81 13.36 -1.39
N ILE A 250 17.12 13.79 -0.17
CA ILE A 250 17.82 15.04 0.08
C ILE A 250 19.29 14.85 -0.30
N LYS A 251 19.78 15.69 -1.22
CA LYS A 251 21.20 15.75 -1.59
C LYS A 251 21.93 16.68 -0.62
N CYS A 252 22.63 16.12 0.37
CA CYS A 252 23.54 16.87 1.23
C CYS A 252 24.99 16.60 0.80
N TYR A 253 25.71 17.65 0.38
CA TYR A 253 27.14 17.60 0.03
C TYR A 253 27.57 16.48 -0.95
N GLY A 254 26.69 16.13 -1.91
CA GLY A 254 26.98 15.08 -2.90
C GLY A 254 26.66 13.66 -2.44
N PHE A 255 26.23 13.46 -1.19
CA PHE A 255 25.74 12.19 -0.67
C PHE A 255 24.20 12.14 -0.72
N GLN A 256 23.67 10.97 -1.07
CA GLN A 256 22.24 10.70 -1.02
C GLN A 256 21.87 10.32 0.42
N VAL A 257 21.12 11.16 1.11
CA VAL A 257 20.65 10.89 2.48
C VAL A 257 19.20 10.41 2.42
N ILE A 258 18.95 9.22 2.97
CA ILE A 258 17.62 8.59 3.08
C ILE A 258 16.93 9.12 4.33
N ASN A 259 15.63 9.42 4.25
CA ASN A 259 14.92 10.14 5.29
C ASN A 259 14.15 9.20 6.25
N TYR A 260 14.83 8.37 7.04
CA TYR A 260 14.26 7.79 8.28
C TYR A 260 15.32 7.41 9.33
N SER A 261 15.15 7.96 10.53
CA SER A 261 15.54 7.55 11.92
C SER A 261 16.92 6.97 12.26
N TYR A 262 17.85 6.71 11.34
CA TYR A 262 19.25 6.48 11.68
C TYR A 262 20.08 7.71 11.34
N ILE A 263 20.03 8.67 12.27
CA ILE A 263 21.04 9.72 12.39
C ILE A 263 22.36 9.00 12.71
N ILE A 264 23.13 8.64 11.69
CA ILE A 264 24.58 8.70 11.83
C ILE A 264 24.89 10.19 11.74
N LEU A 265 25.30 10.77 12.87
CA LEU A 265 25.92 12.09 12.93
C LEU A 265 27.02 12.17 11.88
N ILE A 266 26.73 12.75 10.71
CA ILE A 266 27.75 13.44 9.94
C ILE A 266 27.69 14.87 10.44
N VAL A 267 28.62 15.13 11.36
CA VAL A 267 28.87 16.40 12.03
C VAL A 267 28.93 17.54 11.01
N CYS A 268 28.01 18.49 11.11
CA CYS A 268 28.16 19.81 10.50
C CYS A 268 29.05 20.66 11.42
N TYR A 269 30.27 20.94 10.97
CA TYR A 269 30.95 22.22 11.23
C TYR A 269 30.79 23.08 9.97
#